data_AF-A0A9N9MXS5-F1
#
_entry.id   AF-A0A9N9MXS5-F1
#
_cell.length_a   1.000
_cell.length_b   1.000
_cell.length_c   1.000
_cell.angle_alpha   90.00
_cell.angle_beta   90.00
_cell.angle_gamma   90.00
#
_symmetry.space_group_name_H-M   'P 1'
#
loop_
_entity.id
_entity.type
_entity.pdbx_description
1 polymer ?
#
loop_
_entity_poly.entity_id
_entity_poly.type
_entity_poly.pdbx_seq_one_letter_code
_entity_poly.pdbx_strand_id
1 'polypeptide(L)'
;MSEGVGDDLPADPENCVNCKKKIMDQFYMCDLCLSRVHKNCTSLSPCEIKCMPLQKRTLLLVCLGCKKYLPRTPELISLMDSMKNELIELKREILDLKNTSNQQNIYESSYAGMMQRNAMKSNEEETSSQIHTLIIKPPEGQAPESAIKLIKQKVNPAEINVGIRSIKDTKQGSIIVKCTAKQDIERLKNTAIQKLGNNYTMKTPSKQNPRIKIVGYTGEQGYKDVEECIRSQNNWMVENYEFKVT
;
A
#
# COMPACT_ATOMS: atom_id res chain seq x y z
N MET A 1 -3.43 -19.32 14.83
CA MET A 1 -2.64 -20.26 14.00
C MET A 1 -1.19 -19.86 14.20
N SER A 2 -0.54 -20.52 15.14
CA SER A 2 0.83 -20.24 15.57
C SER A 2 1.68 -21.30 14.92
N GLU A 3 2.35 -20.95 13.83
CA GLU A 3 3.30 -21.85 13.17
C GLU A 3 4.53 -21.95 14.06
N GLY A 4 4.80 -23.17 14.52
CA GLY A 4 5.93 -23.49 15.35
C GLY A 4 7.23 -23.31 14.57
N VAL A 5 8.04 -22.36 15.03
CA VAL A 5 9.46 -22.30 14.71
C VAL A 5 10.07 -23.55 15.36
N GLY A 6 10.48 -24.51 14.53
CA GLY A 6 11.23 -25.67 14.99
C GLY A 6 12.58 -25.19 15.47
N ASP A 7 12.75 -25.10 16.79
CA ASP A 7 14.04 -24.91 17.42
C ASP A 7 14.93 -26.12 17.07
N ASP A 8 15.84 -25.92 16.11
CA ASP A 8 17.02 -26.78 15.94
C ASP A 8 17.88 -26.66 17.19
N LEU A 9 17.52 -27.43 18.22
CA LEU A 9 18.35 -27.64 19.39
C LEU A 9 19.74 -28.08 18.93
N PRO A 10 20.82 -27.40 19.36
CA PRO A 10 22.17 -27.81 19.02
C PRO A 10 22.37 -29.24 19.49
N ALA A 11 22.81 -30.11 18.58
CA ALA A 11 23.04 -31.52 18.86
C ALA A 11 23.86 -31.67 20.15
N ASP A 12 23.29 -32.40 21.10
CA ASP A 12 23.89 -32.70 22.40
C ASP A 12 25.37 -33.11 22.22
N PRO A 13 26.35 -32.35 22.77
CA PRO A 13 27.77 -32.50 22.43
C PRO A 13 28.35 -33.87 22.82
N GLU A 14 27.63 -34.64 23.62
CA GLU A 14 28.03 -35.99 24.04
C GLU A 14 27.57 -37.10 23.09
N ASN A 15 26.70 -36.81 22.12
CA ASN A 15 26.08 -37.81 21.26
C ASN A 15 26.62 -37.77 19.82
N CYS A 16 26.77 -38.96 19.22
CA CYS A 16 27.18 -39.07 17.83
C CYS A 16 26.07 -38.58 16.89
N VAL A 17 26.39 -37.68 15.97
CA VAL A 17 25.40 -37.10 15.04
C VAL A 17 24.74 -38.14 14.13
N ASN A 18 25.46 -39.20 13.76
CA ASN A 18 24.98 -40.23 12.83
C ASN A 18 24.07 -41.28 13.48
N CYS A 19 24.42 -41.78 14.68
CA CYS A 19 23.67 -42.87 15.33
C CYS A 19 22.94 -42.45 16.62
N LYS A 20 23.07 -41.19 17.05
CA LYS A 20 22.44 -40.58 18.23
C LYS A 20 22.75 -41.25 19.57
N LYS A 21 23.80 -42.07 19.64
CA LYS A 21 24.27 -42.71 20.88
C LYS A 21 25.41 -41.92 21.50
N LYS A 22 25.55 -42.01 22.83
CA LYS A 22 26.62 -41.39 23.60
C LYS A 22 28.01 -41.85 23.13
N ILE A 23 28.95 -40.92 23.08
CA ILE A 23 30.34 -41.17 22.69
C ILE A 23 31.13 -41.51 23.94
N MET A 24 31.53 -42.78 24.07
CA MET A 24 32.37 -43.27 25.17
C MET A 24 33.84 -43.45 24.74
N ASP A 25 34.08 -43.57 23.43
CA ASP A 25 35.39 -43.91 22.82
C ASP A 25 35.97 -42.76 21.99
N GLN A 26 37.11 -43.01 21.31
CA GLN A 26 37.70 -42.12 20.32
C GLN A 26 36.67 -41.73 19.22
N PHE A 27 36.60 -40.43 18.94
CA PHE A 27 35.69 -39.86 17.95
C PHE A 27 36.44 -39.01 16.94
N TYR A 28 35.77 -38.71 15.83
CA TYR A 28 36.19 -37.68 14.89
C TYR A 28 35.16 -36.55 14.85
N MET A 29 35.59 -35.36 14.42
CA MET A 29 34.71 -34.21 14.22
C MET A 29 34.43 -34.04 12.73
N CYS A 30 33.19 -33.73 12.39
CA CYS A 30 32.83 -33.31 11.03
C CYS A 30 33.42 -31.92 10.76
N ASP A 31 34.12 -31.74 9.65
CA ASP A 31 34.73 -30.44 9.30
C ASP A 31 33.71 -29.37 8.90
N LEU A 32 32.45 -29.74 8.61
CA LEU A 32 31.39 -28.80 8.23
C LEU A 32 30.51 -28.37 9.39
N CYS A 33 29.95 -29.32 10.14
CA CYS A 33 29.03 -29.02 11.24
C CYS A 33 29.67 -29.12 12.62
N LEU A 34 30.97 -29.45 12.69
CA LEU A 34 31.76 -29.63 13.92
C LEU A 34 31.20 -30.68 14.90
N SER A 35 30.19 -31.45 14.48
CA SER A 35 29.57 -32.48 15.31
C SER A 35 30.46 -33.72 15.41
N ARG A 36 30.39 -34.39 16.56
CA ARG A 36 31.17 -35.60 16.84
C ARG A 36 30.54 -36.83 16.17
N VAL A 37 31.40 -37.71 15.68
CA VAL A 37 31.04 -38.96 15.00
C VAL A 37 31.89 -40.10 15.57
N HIS A 38 31.26 -41.23 15.93
CA HIS A 38 32.05 -42.43 16.29
C HIS A 38 32.91 -42.85 15.09
N LYS A 39 34.10 -43.39 15.37
CA LYS A 39 35.01 -43.96 14.35
C LYS A 39 34.29 -44.94 13.40
N ASN A 40 33.44 -45.81 13.95
CA ASN A 40 32.67 -46.80 13.18
C ASN A 40 31.45 -46.20 12.45
N CYS A 41 31.05 -44.98 12.78
CA CYS A 41 29.91 -44.29 12.17
C CYS A 41 30.33 -43.38 11.00
N THR A 42 31.63 -43.27 10.69
CA THR A 42 32.17 -42.36 9.65
C THR A 42 31.95 -42.84 8.21
N SER A 43 31.45 -44.07 8.00
CA SER A 43 31.35 -44.73 6.69
C SER A 43 32.69 -44.89 5.95
N LEU A 44 33.81 -44.66 6.64
CA LEU A 44 35.15 -44.88 6.13
C LEU A 44 35.56 -46.34 6.34
N SER A 45 36.33 -46.87 5.40
CA SER A 45 37.00 -48.16 5.52
C SER A 45 38.10 -48.13 6.60
N PRO A 46 38.48 -49.28 7.17
CA PRO A 46 39.57 -49.35 8.15
C PRO A 46 40.90 -48.76 7.65
N CYS A 47 41.16 -48.82 6.34
CA CYS A 47 42.35 -48.26 5.71
C CYS A 47 42.30 -46.73 5.69
N GLU A 48 41.16 -46.14 5.31
CA GLU A 48 40.96 -44.68 5.32
C GLU A 48 41.05 -44.12 6.74
N ILE A 49 40.47 -44.81 7.72
CA ILE A 49 40.54 -44.42 9.13
C ILE A 49 41.99 -44.40 9.65
N LYS A 50 42.85 -45.31 9.18
CA LYS A 50 44.28 -45.31 9.53
C LYS A 50 45.05 -44.16 8.87
N CYS A 51 44.56 -43.64 7.74
CA CYS A 51 45.20 -42.53 7.02
C CYS A 51 44.81 -41.15 7.59
N MET A 52 43.64 -41.03 8.23
CA MET A 52 43.15 -39.78 8.83
C MET A 52 44.18 -39.05 9.74
N PRO A 53 44.92 -39.73 10.65
CA PRO A 53 45.90 -39.06 11.51
C PRO A 53 47.21 -38.69 10.79
N LEU A 54 47.51 -39.33 9.66
CA LEU A 54 48.78 -39.19 8.93
C LEU A 54 48.76 -37.98 8.01
N GLN A 55 47.60 -37.63 7.44
CA GLN A 55 47.43 -36.51 6.52
C GLN A 55 46.75 -35.34 7.23
N LYS A 56 47.45 -34.72 8.18
CA LYS A 56 46.88 -33.77 9.16
C LYS A 56 46.09 -32.59 8.59
N ARG A 57 46.07 -32.31 7.28
CA ARG A 57 45.35 -31.17 6.67
C ARG A 57 44.76 -31.38 5.27
N THR A 58 44.87 -32.55 4.66
CA THR A 58 44.41 -32.75 3.26
C THR A 58 43.07 -33.46 3.17
N LEU A 59 42.71 -34.25 4.18
CA LEU A 59 41.46 -35.00 4.20
C LEU A 59 40.44 -34.29 5.08
N LEU A 60 39.24 -34.08 4.52
CA LEU A 60 38.08 -33.58 5.25
C LEU A 60 37.16 -34.75 5.59
N LEU A 61 36.79 -34.86 6.87
CA LEU A 61 35.75 -35.75 7.32
C LEU A 61 34.41 -35.03 7.32
N VAL A 62 33.47 -35.56 6.53
CA VAL A 62 32.11 -35.04 6.49
C VAL A 62 31.14 -36.09 7.02
N CYS A 63 30.28 -35.72 7.97
CA CYS A 63 29.26 -36.62 8.51
C CYS A 63 28.19 -36.95 7.46
N LEU A 64 27.39 -37.99 7.69
CA LEU A 64 26.38 -38.43 6.73
C LEU A 64 25.30 -37.37 6.50
N GLY A 65 24.97 -36.58 7.52
CA GLY A 65 24.07 -35.43 7.38
C GLY A 65 24.63 -34.42 6.38
N CYS A 66 25.82 -33.88 6.67
CA CYS A 66 26.46 -32.89 5.80
C CYS A 66 26.73 -33.41 4.39
N LYS A 67 27.08 -34.69 4.23
CA LYS A 67 27.28 -35.32 2.91
C LYS A 67 26.01 -35.30 2.05
N LYS A 68 24.82 -35.37 2.65
CA LYS A 68 23.54 -35.28 1.91
C LYS A 68 23.25 -33.86 1.41
N TYR A 69 23.73 -32.83 2.10
CA TYR A 69 23.45 -31.43 1.76
C TYR A 69 24.51 -30.80 0.85
N LEU A 70 25.74 -31.33 0.85
CA LEU A 70 26.81 -30.86 -0.02
C LEU A 70 26.41 -30.75 -1.51
N PRO A 71 25.74 -31.76 -2.12
CA PRO A 71 25.32 -31.66 -3.52
C PRO A 71 24.30 -30.55 -3.80
N ARG A 72 23.51 -30.13 -2.80
CA ARG A 72 22.52 -29.05 -2.93
C ARG A 72 23.10 -27.65 -2.70
N THR A 73 24.36 -27.58 -2.25
CA THR A 73 25.00 -26.31 -1.91
C THR A 73 25.13 -25.38 -3.13
N PRO A 74 25.48 -25.85 -4.35
CA PRO A 74 25.51 -25.00 -5.53
C PRO A 74 24.16 -24.39 -5.89
N GLU A 75 23.07 -25.16 -5.77
CA GLU A 75 21.70 -24.68 -6.02
C GLU A 75 21.31 -23.58 -5.03
N LEU A 76 21.63 -23.78 -3.74
CA LEU A 76 21.38 -22.78 -2.70
C LEU A 76 22.18 -21.50 -2.94
N ILE A 77 23.44 -21.60 -3.38
CA ILE A 77 24.26 -20.43 -3.74
C ILE A 77 23.62 -19.68 -4.91
N SER A 78 23.20 -20.39 -5.96
CA SER A 78 22.54 -19.78 -7.12
C SER A 78 21.26 -19.03 -6.72
N LEU A 79 20.46 -19.59 -5.81
CA LEU A 79 19.26 -18.94 -5.31
C LEU A 79 19.60 -17.68 -4.51
N MET A 80 20.60 -17.74 -3.62
CA MET A 80 21.06 -16.57 -2.87
C MET A 80 21.56 -15.46 -3.78
N ASP A 81 22.27 -15.79 -4.86
CA ASP A 81 22.73 -14.81 -5.84
C ASP A 81 21.56 -14.15 -6.60
N SER A 82 20.53 -14.92 -6.96
CA SER A 82 19.29 -14.37 -7.55
C SER A 82 18.62 -13.37 -6.60
N MET A 83 18.39 -13.77 -5.35
CA MET A 83 17.78 -12.91 -4.35
C MET A 83 18.60 -11.64 -4.10
N LYS A 84 19.93 -11.76 -4.09
CA LYS A 84 20.84 -10.62 -3.93
C LYS A 84 20.71 -9.64 -5.10
N ASN A 85 20.56 -10.12 -6.33
CA ASN A 85 20.35 -9.27 -7.49
C ASN A 85 19.01 -8.53 -7.42
N GLU A 86 17.92 -9.20 -7.05
CA GLU A 86 16.61 -8.57 -6.84
C GLU A 86 16.67 -7.47 -5.76
N LEU A 87 17.38 -7.72 -4.65
CA LEU A 87 17.59 -6.69 -3.62
C LEU A 87 18.38 -5.48 -4.13
N ILE A 88 19.34 -5.69 -5.03
CA ILE A 88 20.11 -4.60 -5.65
C ILE A 88 19.19 -3.78 -6.57
N GLU A 89 18.34 -4.42 -7.35
CA GLU A 89 17.38 -3.75 -8.24
C GLU A 89 16.36 -2.93 -7.45
N LEU A 90 15.71 -3.53 -6.45
CA LEU A 90 14.78 -2.82 -5.57
C LEU A 90 15.43 -1.62 -4.87
N LYS A 91 16.70 -1.75 -4.46
CA LYS A 91 17.44 -0.64 -3.86
C LYS A 91 17.71 0.50 -4.85
N ARG A 92 17.94 0.19 -6.13
CA ARG A 92 18.06 1.21 -7.19
C ARG A 92 16.73 1.91 -7.42
N GLU A 93 15.63 1.17 -7.54
CA GLU A 93 14.29 1.74 -7.71
C GLU A 93 13.91 2.70 -6.58
N ILE A 94 14.19 2.32 -5.32
CA ILE A 94 13.95 3.20 -4.17
C ILE A 94 14.77 4.49 -4.27
N LEU A 95 16.01 4.40 -4.75
CA LEU A 95 16.89 5.56 -4.92
C LEU A 95 16.37 6.49 -6.02
N ASP A 96 15.91 5.94 -7.14
CA ASP A 96 15.32 6.70 -8.24
C ASP A 96 14.00 7.36 -7.84
N LEU A 97 13.13 6.66 -7.10
CA LEU A 97 11.92 7.25 -6.52
C LEU A 97 12.25 8.39 -5.57
N LYS A 98 13.23 8.21 -4.68
CA LYS A 98 13.65 9.24 -3.73
C LYS A 98 14.23 10.48 -4.44
N ASN A 99 15.00 10.28 -5.50
CA ASN A 99 15.53 11.38 -6.31
C ASN A 99 14.42 12.11 -7.07
N THR A 100 13.42 11.39 -7.57
CA THR A 100 12.25 11.98 -8.24
C THR A 100 11.40 12.79 -7.26
N SER A 101 11.18 12.29 -6.04
CA SER A 101 10.50 13.04 -4.97
C SER A 101 11.28 14.28 -4.53
N ASN A 102 12.62 14.23 -4.51
CA ASN A 102 13.45 15.39 -4.22
C ASN A 102 13.43 16.44 -5.34
N GLN A 103 13.39 16.02 -6.61
CA GLN A 103 13.18 16.94 -7.74
C GLN A 103 11.78 17.58 -7.69
N GLN A 104 10.75 16.83 -7.35
CA GLN A 104 9.40 17.37 -7.14
C GLN A 104 9.37 18.44 -6.03
N ASN A 105 10.11 18.27 -4.93
CA ASN A 105 10.24 19.28 -3.87
C ASN A 105 10.98 20.57 -4.34
N ILE A 106 11.91 20.48 -5.30
CA ILE A 106 12.62 21.65 -5.86
C ILE A 106 11.73 22.43 -6.84
N TYR A 107 10.93 21.74 -7.66
CA TYR A 107 9.92 22.37 -8.53
C TYR A 107 8.64 22.79 -7.79
N GLU A 108 8.48 22.36 -6.53
CA GLU A 108 7.32 22.69 -5.69
C GLU A 108 7.23 24.16 -5.30
N SER A 109 8.35 24.89 -5.31
CA SER A 109 8.40 26.32 -4.97
C SER A 109 8.16 27.27 -6.15
N SER A 110 8.04 26.76 -7.37
CA SER A 110 7.83 27.58 -8.56
C SER A 110 6.35 27.64 -8.95
N TYR A 111 5.88 28.85 -9.27
CA TYR A 111 4.51 29.09 -9.75
C TYR A 111 4.15 28.22 -10.97
N ALA A 112 5.11 28.00 -11.89
CA ALA A 112 4.92 27.12 -13.05
C ALA A 112 4.69 25.65 -12.64
N GLY A 113 5.40 25.17 -11.61
CA GLY A 113 5.25 23.82 -11.06
C GLY A 113 3.93 23.61 -10.30
N MET A 114 3.29 24.68 -9.82
CA MET A 114 1.94 24.63 -9.25
C MET A 114 0.86 24.53 -10.34
N MET A 115 1.03 25.21 -11.47
CA MET A 115 0.08 25.18 -12.61
C MET A 115 0.07 23.83 -13.33
N GLN A 116 1.24 23.22 -13.57
CA GLN A 116 1.33 21.91 -14.20
C GLN A 116 0.69 20.79 -13.37
N ARG A 117 0.73 20.88 -12.02
CA ARG A 117 0.04 19.93 -11.13
C ARG A 117 -1.47 19.93 -11.30
N ASN A 118 -2.06 21.09 -11.56
CA ASN A 118 -3.51 21.18 -11.82
C ASN A 118 -3.88 20.61 -13.20
N ALA A 119 -2.99 20.74 -14.18
CA ALA A 119 -3.16 20.17 -15.53
C ALA A 119 -2.87 18.66 -15.60
N MET A 120 -1.97 18.12 -14.76
CA MET A 120 -1.71 16.68 -14.67
C MET A 120 -2.76 15.95 -13.84
N LYS A 121 -3.31 16.58 -12.79
CA LYS A 121 -4.46 16.03 -12.03
C LYS A 121 -5.74 15.92 -12.84
N SER A 122 -5.86 16.61 -13.98
CA SER A 122 -6.98 16.43 -14.91
C SER A 122 -6.84 15.20 -15.80
N ASN A 123 -5.65 14.58 -15.91
CA ASN A 123 -5.45 13.37 -16.72
C ASN A 123 -5.39 12.08 -15.90
N GLU A 124 -5.29 12.16 -14.56
CA GLU A 124 -5.59 11.05 -13.66
C GLU A 124 -7.10 10.96 -13.39
N GLU A 125 -7.87 10.73 -14.45
CA GLU A 125 -9.19 10.13 -14.29
C GLU A 125 -8.99 8.69 -13.77
N GLU A 126 -9.06 8.54 -12.44
CA GLU A 126 -9.97 7.58 -11.76
C GLU A 126 -9.61 7.24 -10.29
N THR A 127 -8.51 7.73 -9.70
CA THR A 127 -8.15 7.35 -8.31
C THR A 127 -8.12 8.50 -7.30
N SER A 128 -8.41 9.73 -7.72
CA SER A 128 -8.74 10.84 -6.82
C SER A 128 -10.16 10.67 -6.27
N SER A 129 -10.32 9.77 -5.30
CA SER A 129 -11.36 9.78 -4.25
C SER A 129 -12.58 10.67 -4.57
N GLN A 130 -13.45 10.25 -5.50
CA GLN A 130 -14.68 11.00 -5.77
C GLN A 130 -15.48 11.00 -4.46
N ILE A 131 -15.47 12.13 -3.73
CA ILE A 131 -16.21 12.25 -2.48
C ILE A 131 -17.66 12.49 -2.84
N HIS A 132 -18.47 11.49 -2.60
CA HIS A 132 -19.89 11.52 -2.86
C HIS A 132 -20.56 12.22 -1.67
N THR A 133 -21.38 13.24 -1.92
CA THR A 133 -22.08 13.97 -0.84
C THR A 133 -23.60 13.77 -0.90
N LEU A 134 -24.24 13.50 0.23
CA LEU A 134 -25.69 13.48 0.41
C LEU A 134 -26.09 14.55 1.43
N ILE A 135 -27.10 15.35 1.11
CA ILE A 135 -27.64 16.38 2.01
C ILE A 135 -29.05 15.95 2.43
N ILE A 136 -29.26 15.82 3.74
CA ILE A 136 -30.55 15.50 4.35
C ILE A 136 -31.11 16.78 4.99
N LYS A 137 -32.24 17.27 4.47
CA LYS A 137 -32.92 18.46 4.98
C LYS A 137 -34.19 18.08 5.75
N PRO A 138 -34.39 18.58 6.98
CA PRO A 138 -35.64 18.41 7.73
C PRO A 138 -36.78 19.25 7.13
N PRO A 139 -38.05 18.93 7.47
CA PRO A 139 -39.21 19.74 7.09
C PRO A 139 -39.19 21.13 7.75
N GLU A 140 -39.80 22.11 7.08
CA GLU A 140 -39.92 23.48 7.59
C GLU A 140 -40.74 23.50 8.89
N GLY A 141 -40.15 24.02 9.98
CA GLY A 141 -40.79 24.14 11.30
C GLY A 141 -40.20 23.28 12.42
N GLN A 142 -39.23 22.39 12.13
CA GLN A 142 -38.56 21.60 13.17
C GLN A 142 -37.35 22.34 13.77
N ALA A 143 -37.20 22.31 15.09
CA ALA A 143 -36.02 22.86 15.77
C ALA A 143 -34.75 22.12 15.31
N PRO A 144 -33.67 22.84 14.95
CA PRO A 144 -32.49 22.26 14.31
C PRO A 144 -31.78 21.22 15.19
N GLU A 145 -31.74 21.43 16.51
CA GLU A 145 -31.11 20.48 17.44
C GLU A 145 -31.88 19.16 17.56
N SER A 146 -33.21 19.22 17.61
CA SER A 146 -34.07 18.05 17.68
C SER A 146 -34.04 17.26 16.37
N ALA A 147 -33.98 17.95 15.23
CA ALA A 147 -33.84 17.32 13.92
C ALA A 147 -32.50 16.58 13.78
N ILE A 148 -31.38 17.19 14.20
CA ILE A 148 -30.06 16.56 14.12
C ILE A 148 -29.99 15.30 14.98
N LYS A 149 -30.52 15.35 16.22
CA LYS A 149 -30.57 14.16 17.11
C LYS A 149 -31.40 13.04 16.50
N LEU A 150 -32.57 13.35 15.95
CA LEU A 150 -33.46 12.36 15.34
C LEU A 150 -32.84 11.72 14.10
N ILE A 151 -32.15 12.51 13.26
CA ILE A 151 -31.46 12.01 12.07
C ILE A 151 -30.27 11.13 12.48
N LYS A 152 -29.45 11.54 13.44
CA LYS A 152 -28.32 10.73 13.93
C LYS A 152 -28.76 9.42 14.58
N GLN A 153 -29.87 9.44 15.32
CA GLN A 153 -30.42 8.24 15.96
C GLN A 153 -31.02 7.25 14.95
N LYS A 154 -31.71 7.76 13.93
CA LYS A 154 -32.36 6.91 12.92
C LYS A 154 -31.40 6.46 11.83
N VAL A 155 -30.49 7.32 11.41
CA VAL A 155 -29.50 7.06 10.37
C VAL A 155 -28.16 6.84 11.05
N ASN A 156 -28.00 5.69 11.71
CA ASN A 156 -26.73 5.27 12.28
C ASN A 156 -25.82 4.69 11.18
N PRO A 157 -24.70 5.33 10.83
CA PRO A 157 -23.80 4.86 9.79
C PRO A 157 -23.20 3.48 10.03
N ALA A 158 -22.96 3.14 11.31
CA ALA A 158 -22.29 1.92 11.70
C ALA A 158 -23.12 0.67 11.39
N GLU A 159 -24.45 0.79 11.43
CA GLU A 159 -25.38 -0.30 11.11
C GLU A 159 -25.52 -0.55 9.60
N ILE A 160 -25.22 0.45 8.77
CA ILE A 160 -25.49 0.42 7.32
C ILE A 160 -24.22 -0.02 6.54
N ASN A 161 -23.08 -0.24 7.22
CA ASN A 161 -21.79 -0.61 6.62
C ASN A 161 -21.41 0.31 5.45
N VAL A 162 -21.56 1.63 5.67
CA VAL A 162 -21.30 2.67 4.67
C VAL A 162 -19.95 3.31 4.97
N GLY A 163 -19.09 3.47 3.97
CA GLY A 163 -17.80 4.15 4.10
C GLY A 163 -17.96 5.66 4.26
N ILE A 164 -18.33 6.13 5.45
CA ILE A 164 -18.49 7.56 5.73
C ILE A 164 -17.14 8.21 6.00
N ARG A 165 -16.82 9.25 5.21
CA ARG A 165 -15.65 10.11 5.44
C ARG A 165 -15.92 11.23 6.43
N SER A 166 -17.11 11.84 6.37
CA SER A 166 -17.44 12.95 7.26
C SER A 166 -18.94 13.20 7.34
N ILE A 167 -19.40 13.61 8.51
CA ILE A 167 -20.76 14.11 8.76
C ILE A 167 -20.62 15.55 9.25
N LYS A 168 -21.36 16.49 8.64
CA LYS A 168 -21.37 17.90 9.04
C LYS A 168 -22.78 18.38 9.30
N ASP A 169 -22.95 19.05 10.44
CA ASP A 169 -24.21 19.67 10.84
C ASP A 169 -24.26 21.11 10.30
N THR A 170 -25.41 21.53 9.77
CA THR A 170 -25.64 22.89 9.27
C THR A 170 -26.55 23.66 10.23
N LYS A 171 -26.37 24.98 10.33
CA LYS A 171 -27.17 25.87 11.20
C LYS A 171 -28.69 25.79 10.95
N GLN A 172 -29.11 25.31 9.79
CA GLN A 172 -30.51 25.11 9.39
C GLN A 172 -31.05 23.71 9.76
N GLY A 173 -30.38 22.95 10.63
CA GLY A 173 -30.82 21.60 11.03
C GLY A 173 -30.61 20.52 9.98
N SER A 174 -29.89 20.83 8.88
CA SER A 174 -29.56 19.88 7.82
C SER A 174 -28.27 19.14 8.11
N ILE A 175 -28.18 17.88 7.68
CA ILE A 175 -26.97 17.05 7.81
C ILE A 175 -26.37 16.78 6.43
N ILE A 176 -25.08 17.02 6.31
CA ILE A 176 -24.28 16.73 5.12
C ILE A 176 -23.45 15.49 5.41
N VAL A 177 -23.68 14.43 4.65
CA VAL A 177 -22.94 13.16 4.77
C VAL A 177 -22.05 13.00 3.54
N LYS A 178 -20.76 12.73 3.75
CA LYS A 178 -19.79 12.45 2.70
C LYS A 178 -19.38 10.98 2.74
N CYS A 179 -19.55 10.28 1.62
CA CYS A 179 -19.23 8.87 1.44
C CYS A 179 -18.08 8.68 0.44
N THR A 180 -17.38 7.56 0.57
CA THR A 180 -16.35 7.11 -0.38
C THR A 180 -16.92 6.64 -1.70
N ALA A 181 -17.95 5.79 -1.68
CA ALA A 181 -18.50 5.17 -2.89
C ALA A 181 -19.81 5.82 -3.35
N LYS A 182 -20.14 5.67 -4.64
CA LYS A 182 -21.47 6.06 -5.20
C LYS A 182 -22.59 5.20 -4.63
N GLN A 183 -22.35 3.88 -4.57
CA GLN A 183 -23.30 2.88 -4.06
C GLN A 183 -23.67 3.15 -2.60
N ASP A 184 -22.73 3.65 -1.82
CA ASP A 184 -22.90 4.04 -0.43
C ASP A 184 -23.90 5.18 -0.25
N ILE A 185 -23.93 6.16 -1.19
CA ILE A 185 -24.95 7.21 -1.19
C ILE A 185 -26.33 6.62 -1.48
N GLU A 186 -26.45 5.73 -2.45
CA GLU A 186 -27.76 5.20 -2.85
C GLU A 186 -28.36 4.36 -1.73
N ARG A 187 -27.55 3.53 -1.08
CA ARG A 187 -27.93 2.78 0.12
C ARG A 187 -28.36 3.73 1.24
N LEU A 188 -27.55 4.75 1.52
CA LEU A 188 -27.85 5.74 2.55
C LEU A 188 -29.13 6.52 2.25
N LYS A 189 -29.36 6.89 0.98
CA LYS A 189 -30.58 7.55 0.50
C LYS A 189 -31.78 6.65 0.76
N ASN A 190 -31.74 5.39 0.29
CA ASN A 190 -32.85 4.45 0.45
C ASN A 190 -33.18 4.18 1.92
N THR A 191 -32.16 3.95 2.76
CA THR A 191 -32.37 3.76 4.21
C THR A 191 -32.90 5.01 4.88
N ALA A 192 -32.42 6.20 4.49
CA ALA A 192 -32.94 7.46 5.00
C ALA A 192 -34.41 7.67 4.59
N ILE A 193 -34.82 7.32 3.36
CA ILE A 193 -36.24 7.37 2.94
C ILE A 193 -37.08 6.44 3.83
N GLN A 194 -36.64 5.21 4.04
CA GLN A 194 -37.38 4.22 4.83
C GLN A 194 -37.51 4.61 6.31
N LYS A 195 -36.44 5.15 6.93
CA LYS A 195 -36.42 5.43 8.38
C LYS A 195 -36.94 6.83 8.75
N LEU A 196 -36.76 7.83 7.89
CA LEU A 196 -37.16 9.22 8.14
C LEU A 196 -38.51 9.58 7.52
N GLY A 197 -38.99 8.79 6.55
CA GLY A 197 -40.25 9.04 5.82
C GLY A 197 -40.13 10.17 4.80
N ASN A 198 -41.18 10.35 3.98
CA ASN A 198 -41.21 11.31 2.87
C ASN A 198 -41.11 12.80 3.27
N ASN A 199 -41.09 13.10 4.57
CA ASN A 199 -41.04 14.47 5.09
C ASN A 199 -39.63 15.09 5.06
N TYR A 200 -38.60 14.29 4.77
CA TYR A 200 -37.21 14.76 4.67
C TYR A 200 -36.76 14.84 3.22
N THR A 201 -36.23 16.00 2.82
CA THR A 201 -35.73 16.18 1.45
C THR A 201 -34.26 15.74 1.36
N MET A 202 -34.00 14.73 0.53
CA MET A 202 -32.65 14.24 0.24
C MET A 202 -32.16 14.80 -1.09
N LYS A 203 -31.09 15.59 -1.07
CA LYS A 203 -30.46 16.15 -2.27
C LYS A 203 -29.03 15.62 -2.43
N THR A 204 -28.72 15.16 -3.64
CA THR A 204 -27.34 14.92 -4.06
C THR A 204 -26.90 16.15 -4.86
N PRO A 205 -25.94 16.95 -4.39
CA PRO A 205 -25.46 18.10 -5.14
C PRO A 205 -24.73 17.64 -6.40
N SER A 206 -25.13 18.17 -7.56
CA SER A 206 -24.36 18.03 -8.80
C SER A 206 -23.21 19.04 -8.82
N LYS A 207 -22.14 18.70 -9.53
CA LYS A 207 -21.07 19.65 -9.82
C LYS A 207 -21.64 20.72 -10.77
N GLN A 208 -21.33 21.99 -10.49
CA GLN A 208 -21.61 23.10 -11.40
C GLN A 208 -20.29 23.58 -12.00
N ASN A 209 -20.35 24.06 -13.24
CA ASN A 209 -19.18 24.66 -13.88
C ASN A 209 -18.73 25.90 -13.10
N PRO A 210 -17.43 26.03 -12.79
CA PRO A 210 -16.92 27.18 -12.06
C PRO A 210 -17.17 28.47 -12.86
N ARG A 211 -17.64 29.52 -12.18
CA ARG A 211 -17.76 30.86 -12.75
C ARG A 211 -16.53 31.67 -12.36
N ILE A 212 -15.76 32.12 -13.35
CA ILE A 212 -14.56 32.94 -13.14
C ILE A 212 -14.93 34.39 -13.43
N LYS A 213 -14.63 35.30 -12.49
CA LYS A 213 -14.80 36.74 -12.68
C LYS A 213 -13.43 37.38 -12.84
N ILE A 214 -13.17 37.94 -14.02
CA ILE A 214 -11.97 38.75 -14.27
C ILE A 214 -12.30 40.18 -13.86
N VAL A 215 -11.49 40.76 -12.97
CA VAL A 215 -11.66 42.14 -12.48
C VAL A 215 -10.43 42.97 -12.87
N GLY A 216 -10.63 44.27 -13.12
CA GLY A 216 -9.53 45.19 -13.45
C GLY A 216 -8.97 45.03 -14.87
N TYR A 217 -9.76 44.48 -15.79
CA TYR A 217 -9.39 44.44 -17.20
C TYR A 217 -9.45 45.84 -17.82
N THR A 218 -8.33 46.35 -18.29
CA THR A 218 -8.19 47.69 -18.88
C THR A 218 -8.04 47.67 -20.41
N GLY A 219 -8.25 46.52 -21.04
CA GLY A 219 -8.19 46.42 -22.50
C GLY A 219 -9.48 46.94 -23.16
N GLU A 220 -9.34 47.48 -24.36
CA GLU A 220 -10.47 47.99 -25.16
C GLU A 220 -11.23 46.89 -25.91
N GLN A 221 -10.80 45.64 -25.76
CA GLN A 221 -11.32 44.49 -26.49
C GLN A 221 -12.69 44.08 -25.94
N GLY A 222 -13.61 43.70 -26.85
CA GLY A 222 -14.94 43.25 -26.47
C GLY A 222 -14.94 41.85 -25.86
N TYR A 223 -16.07 41.43 -25.29
CA TYR A 223 -16.22 40.10 -24.67
C TYR A 223 -15.86 38.94 -25.62
N LYS A 224 -16.16 39.08 -26.92
CA LYS A 224 -15.85 38.07 -27.95
C LYS A 224 -14.35 37.94 -28.20
N ASP A 225 -13.66 39.07 -28.28
CA ASP A 225 -12.22 39.12 -28.52
C ASP A 225 -11.45 38.54 -27.33
N VAL A 226 -11.91 38.82 -26.11
CA VAL A 226 -11.36 38.24 -24.88
C VAL A 226 -11.62 36.73 -24.83
N GLU A 227 -12.82 36.28 -25.23
CA GLU A 227 -13.13 34.85 -25.32
C GLU A 227 -12.21 34.13 -26.30
N GLU A 228 -12.04 34.67 -27.50
CA GLU A 228 -11.17 34.11 -28.54
C GLU A 228 -9.70 34.10 -28.09
N CYS A 229 -9.24 35.17 -27.45
CA CYS A 229 -7.90 35.25 -26.89
C CYS A 229 -7.68 34.17 -25.82
N ILE A 230 -8.61 33.98 -24.88
CA ILE A 230 -8.50 32.95 -23.84
C ILE A 230 -8.50 31.54 -24.45
N ARG A 231 -9.36 31.28 -25.45
CA ARG A 231 -9.39 29.99 -26.16
C ARG A 231 -8.09 29.72 -26.92
N SER A 232 -7.56 30.72 -27.62
CA SER A 232 -6.32 30.58 -28.39
C SER A 232 -5.10 30.27 -27.52
N GLN A 233 -5.08 30.77 -26.29
CA GLN A 233 -4.01 30.49 -25.32
C GLN A 233 -4.17 29.13 -24.62
N ASN A 234 -5.36 28.53 -24.66
CA ASN A 234 -5.69 27.31 -23.94
C ASN A 234 -6.25 26.26 -24.92
N ASN A 235 -5.36 25.55 -25.62
CA ASN A 235 -5.74 24.52 -26.60
C ASN A 235 -6.69 23.44 -26.05
N TRP A 236 -6.68 23.19 -24.74
CA TRP A 236 -7.59 22.24 -24.07
C TRP A 236 -9.03 22.77 -23.92
N MET A 237 -9.29 24.06 -24.17
CA MET A 237 -10.63 24.67 -24.15
C MET A 237 -11.31 24.69 -25.52
N VAL A 238 -10.62 24.29 -26.59
CA VAL A 238 -11.11 24.41 -27.98
C VAL A 238 -12.38 23.61 -28.21
N GLU A 239 -12.53 22.46 -27.55
CA GLU A 239 -13.70 21.58 -27.66
C GLU A 239 -14.84 21.94 -26.67
N ASN A 240 -14.60 22.88 -25.74
CA ASN A 240 -15.58 23.23 -24.71
C ASN A 240 -16.50 24.38 -25.15
N TYR A 241 -17.67 24.01 -25.66
CA TYR A 241 -18.75 24.92 -26.08
C TYR A 241 -19.50 25.60 -24.92
N GLU A 242 -19.23 25.21 -23.67
CA GLU A 242 -19.87 25.77 -22.48
C GLU A 242 -19.13 27.00 -21.92
N PHE A 243 -17.86 27.20 -22.28
CA PHE A 243 -17.13 28.42 -21.93
C PHE A 243 -17.77 29.61 -22.67
N LYS A 244 -18.16 30.65 -21.93
CA LYS A 244 -18.69 31.90 -22.48
C LYS A 244 -18.23 33.05 -21.62
N VAL A 245 -17.77 34.13 -22.26
CA VAL A 245 -17.51 35.39 -21.55
C VAL A 245 -18.81 36.21 -21.60
N THR A 246 -19.33 36.57 -20.42
CA THR A 246 -20.57 37.33 -20.24
C THR A 246 -20.35 38.56 -19.39
#